data_AF-A0A814R2A0-F1
#
_entry.id   AF-A0A814R2A0-F1
#
_cell.length_a   1.000
_cell.length_b   1.000
_cell.length_c   1.000
_cell.angle_alpha   90.00
_cell.angle_beta   90.00
_cell.angle_gamma   90.00
#
_symmetry.space_group_name_H-M   'P 1'
#
loop_
_entity.id
_entity.type
_entity.pdbx_description
1 polymer ?
#
loop_
_entity_poly.entity_id
_entity_poly.type
_entity_poly.pdbx_seq_one_letter_code
_entity_poly.pdbx_strand_id
1 'polypeptide(L)'
;MHHPISTRAKSSTEISNDATQVFYYSFDQPNPYYDNGPNLLNATTTNILSSATGHVGQALRFTSTSSYIQICCFTGVGWPSSRSLTFAMWVSPSSINGGNFIYSTQGYPMLGLTYSGQVSAQFLQGSPAYVWQPVYGTFVVVNTWVHVACTYSVANGFILYVNGVAYVPVTGATAYYFTYQVQAIQMGTSNGNGYIPSYGFQGSVDEFYAYRRELSGTEILALASV
;
A
#
# COMPACT_ATOMS: atom_id res chain seq x y z
N MET A 1 -25.43 -1.87 -1.62
CA MET A 1 -25.08 -0.45 -1.41
C MET A 1 -25.54 -0.06 -0.02
N HIS A 2 -24.63 -0.02 0.95
CA HIS A 2 -24.92 0.56 2.27
C HIS A 2 -24.04 1.80 2.36
N HIS A 3 -24.61 2.97 2.07
CA HIS A 3 -24.04 4.22 2.56
C HIS A 3 -24.47 4.30 4.03
N PRO A 4 -23.56 4.16 5.01
CA PRO A 4 -23.93 4.33 6.40
C PRO A 4 -24.37 5.78 6.58
N ILE A 5 -25.66 6.00 6.83
CA ILE A 5 -26.17 7.31 7.20
C ILE A 5 -25.66 7.58 8.62
N SER A 6 -24.80 8.58 8.76
CA SER A 6 -24.33 9.00 10.08
C SER A 6 -25.47 9.66 10.83
N THR A 7 -25.72 9.21 12.06
CA THR A 7 -26.68 9.83 12.99
C THR A 7 -26.07 10.97 13.79
N ARG A 8 -24.78 11.25 13.61
CA ARG A 8 -24.08 12.40 14.19
C ARG A 8 -23.39 13.26 13.14
N ALA A 9 -23.07 14.50 13.52
CA ALA A 9 -22.13 15.33 12.76
C ALA A 9 -20.75 14.65 12.74
N LYS A 10 -20.18 14.52 11.54
CA LYS A 10 -18.81 14.03 11.34
C LYS A 10 -17.82 15.18 11.55
N SER A 11 -16.67 14.88 12.14
CA SER A 11 -15.52 15.78 12.17
C SER A 11 -15.01 16.05 10.74
N SER A 12 -14.25 17.12 10.57
CA SER A 12 -13.60 17.43 9.28
C SER A 12 -12.69 16.30 8.79
N THR A 13 -12.03 15.59 9.71
CA THR A 13 -11.16 14.45 9.41
C THR A 13 -11.96 13.25 8.93
N GLU A 14 -13.07 12.91 9.59
CA GLU A 14 -13.96 11.83 9.13
C GLU A 14 -14.54 12.14 7.74
N ILE A 15 -14.99 13.38 7.52
CA ILE A 15 -15.49 13.81 6.20
C ILE A 15 -14.38 13.69 5.15
N SER A 16 -13.16 14.13 5.47
CA SER A 16 -12.03 14.05 4.53
C SER A 16 -11.64 12.61 4.23
N ASN A 17 -11.64 11.72 5.22
CA ASN A 17 -11.42 10.29 5.04
C ASN A 17 -12.46 9.69 4.09
N ASP A 18 -13.74 9.88 4.38
CA ASP A 18 -14.83 9.32 3.57
C ASP A 18 -14.79 9.85 2.13
N ALA A 19 -14.46 11.13 1.95
CA ALA A 19 -14.41 11.76 0.63
C ALA A 19 -13.20 11.32 -0.20
N THR A 20 -12.14 10.80 0.41
CA THR A 20 -10.88 10.52 -0.28
C THR A 20 -10.43 9.07 -0.23
N GLN A 21 -11.05 8.21 0.60
CA GLN A 21 -10.77 6.78 0.62
C GLN A 21 -11.12 6.16 -0.73
N VAL A 22 -10.17 5.43 -1.29
CA VAL A 22 -10.31 4.75 -2.58
C VAL A 22 -10.81 3.35 -2.37
N PHE A 23 -10.17 2.61 -1.47
CA PHE A 23 -10.59 1.29 -1.06
C PHE A 23 -10.17 1.03 0.38
N TYR A 24 -10.78 0.00 0.95
CA TYR A 24 -10.36 -0.58 2.21
C TYR A 24 -10.65 -2.09 2.22
N TYR A 25 -9.65 -2.90 2.54
CA TYR A 25 -9.81 -4.34 2.76
C TYR A 25 -9.39 -4.69 4.18
N SER A 26 -10.34 -5.13 5.01
CA SER A 26 -10.03 -5.75 6.30
C SER A 26 -9.58 -7.20 6.16
N PHE A 27 -9.83 -7.82 5.00
CA PHE A 27 -9.56 -9.24 4.74
C PHE A 27 -10.29 -10.24 5.66
N ASP A 28 -11.24 -9.76 6.44
CA ASP A 28 -12.11 -10.60 7.26
C ASP A 28 -13.12 -11.41 6.45
N GLN A 29 -13.43 -12.60 6.96
CA GLN A 29 -14.54 -13.40 6.48
C GLN A 29 -15.89 -12.75 6.82
N PRO A 30 -16.95 -13.00 6.03
CA PRO A 30 -17.04 -13.97 4.93
C PRO A 30 -16.59 -13.47 3.56
N ASN A 31 -16.26 -12.19 3.43
CA ASN A 31 -15.95 -11.56 2.13
C ASN A 31 -14.56 -10.90 2.15
N PRO A 32 -13.48 -11.68 2.28
CA PRO A 32 -12.13 -11.16 2.47
C PRO A 32 -11.62 -10.32 1.28
N TYR A 33 -12.24 -10.44 0.11
CA TYR A 33 -11.80 -9.72 -1.11
C TYR A 33 -12.70 -8.54 -1.47
N TYR A 34 -13.69 -8.23 -0.63
CA TYR A 34 -14.58 -7.10 -0.87
C TYR A 34 -13.93 -5.80 -0.46
N ASP A 35 -14.09 -4.79 -1.30
CA ASP A 35 -13.77 -3.42 -0.94
C ASP A 35 -14.84 -2.91 0.03
N ASN A 36 -14.44 -2.71 1.29
CA ASN A 36 -15.25 -2.10 2.34
C ASN A 36 -15.26 -0.56 2.23
N GLY A 37 -14.49 0.01 1.30
CA GLY A 37 -14.50 1.41 0.93
C GLY A 37 -15.64 1.77 -0.05
N PRO A 38 -15.66 3.02 -0.53
CA PRO A 38 -16.83 3.56 -1.25
C PRO A 38 -16.92 3.13 -2.72
N ASN A 39 -15.87 2.54 -3.32
CA ASN A 39 -15.76 2.39 -4.77
C ASN A 39 -16.01 0.96 -5.29
N LEU A 40 -16.27 0.00 -4.41
CA LEU A 40 -16.57 -1.40 -4.78
C LEU A 40 -15.49 -2.05 -5.67
N LEU A 41 -14.23 -1.70 -5.42
CA LEU A 41 -13.09 -2.21 -6.18
C LEU A 41 -12.71 -3.61 -5.72
N ASN A 42 -13.60 -4.60 -5.81
CA ASN A 42 -13.31 -5.95 -5.28
C ASN A 42 -12.03 -6.56 -5.90
N ALA A 43 -11.25 -7.23 -5.06
CA ALA A 43 -9.97 -7.79 -5.46
C ALA A 43 -10.09 -9.19 -6.05
N THR A 44 -9.11 -9.58 -6.87
CA THR A 44 -8.88 -10.95 -7.32
C THR A 44 -7.60 -11.50 -6.70
N THR A 45 -7.51 -12.82 -6.53
CA THR A 45 -6.37 -13.45 -5.86
C THR A 45 -5.88 -14.70 -6.56
N THR A 46 -4.60 -15.01 -6.37
CA THR A 46 -3.98 -16.29 -6.74
C THR A 46 -3.14 -16.80 -5.56
N ASN A 47 -3.27 -18.08 -5.21
CA ASN A 47 -2.51 -18.74 -4.13
C ASN A 47 -2.58 -17.97 -2.79
N ILE A 48 -3.77 -17.54 -2.39
CA ILE A 48 -3.99 -16.84 -1.11
C ILE A 48 -4.82 -17.72 -0.18
N LEU A 49 -4.44 -17.79 1.09
CA LEU A 49 -5.32 -18.27 2.17
C LEU A 49 -5.93 -17.06 2.87
N SER A 50 -7.25 -17.01 2.99
CA SER A 50 -7.99 -15.85 3.49
C SER A 50 -8.58 -16.02 4.90
N SER A 51 -8.05 -16.97 5.67
CA SER A 51 -8.50 -17.28 7.04
C SER A 51 -7.33 -17.44 8.02
N ALA A 52 -6.22 -16.73 7.77
CA ALA A 52 -5.12 -16.67 8.72
C ALA A 52 -5.45 -15.68 9.85
N THR A 53 -4.86 -15.88 11.04
CA THR A 53 -4.97 -14.90 12.13
C THR A 53 -4.34 -13.57 11.68
N GLY A 54 -5.13 -12.50 11.78
CA GLY A 54 -4.73 -11.15 11.41
C GLY A 54 -4.06 -10.38 12.54
N HIS A 55 -3.67 -9.14 12.22
CA HIS A 55 -3.39 -8.11 13.21
C HIS A 55 -4.72 -7.65 13.84
N VAL A 56 -5.75 -7.47 13.00
CA VAL A 56 -7.14 -7.27 13.41
C VAL A 56 -7.97 -8.38 12.77
N GLY A 57 -8.63 -9.21 13.58
CA GLY A 57 -9.47 -10.28 13.04
C GLY A 57 -8.68 -11.31 12.21
N GLN A 58 -8.89 -11.33 10.89
CA GLN A 58 -8.27 -12.26 9.94
C GLN A 58 -7.47 -11.53 8.86
N ALA A 59 -6.43 -12.17 8.36
CA ALA A 59 -5.56 -11.64 7.32
C ALA A 59 -5.49 -12.55 6.08
N LEU A 60 -5.02 -11.97 4.97
CA LEU A 60 -4.59 -12.74 3.82
C LEU A 60 -3.18 -13.26 4.01
N ARG A 61 -2.97 -14.55 3.76
CA ARG A 61 -1.67 -15.21 3.79
C ARG A 61 -1.22 -15.61 2.38
N PHE A 62 -0.04 -15.14 1.99
CA PHE A 62 0.64 -15.42 0.74
C PHE A 62 1.45 -16.72 0.85
N THR A 63 0.97 -17.81 0.26
CA THR A 63 1.51 -19.17 0.47
C THR A 63 2.67 -19.57 -0.44
N SER A 64 2.92 -18.81 -1.50
CA SER A 64 4.03 -19.07 -2.43
C SER A 64 4.61 -17.77 -2.97
N THR A 65 5.76 -17.86 -3.65
CA THR A 65 6.36 -16.72 -4.36
C THR A 65 5.55 -16.26 -5.58
N SER A 66 4.52 -17.01 -5.98
CA SER A 66 3.58 -16.63 -7.04
C SER A 66 2.22 -16.18 -6.51
N SER A 67 2.06 -16.09 -5.19
CA SER A 67 0.85 -15.55 -4.56
C SER A 67 0.67 -14.08 -4.89
N TYR A 68 -0.55 -13.68 -5.21
CA TYR A 68 -0.89 -12.27 -5.31
C TYR A 68 -2.35 -11.97 -5.00
N ILE A 69 -2.59 -10.72 -4.63
CA ILE A 69 -3.88 -10.05 -4.70
C ILE A 69 -3.76 -8.90 -5.69
N GLN A 70 -4.77 -8.71 -6.52
CA GLN A 70 -4.82 -7.67 -7.52
C GLN A 70 -6.14 -6.90 -7.43
N ILE A 71 -6.02 -5.58 -7.44
CA ILE A 71 -7.14 -4.63 -7.42
C ILE A 71 -7.10 -3.91 -8.75
N CYS A 72 -8.06 -4.21 -9.62
CA CYS A 72 -8.13 -3.64 -10.96
C CYS A 72 -8.87 -2.30 -10.97
N CYS A 73 -8.98 -1.71 -12.17
CA CYS A 73 -9.80 -0.53 -12.41
C CYS A 73 -9.41 0.69 -11.55
N PHE A 74 -8.15 0.73 -11.12
CA PHE A 74 -7.64 1.79 -10.29
C PHE A 74 -7.42 3.03 -11.15
N THR A 75 -8.38 3.95 -11.11
CA THR A 75 -8.37 5.19 -11.89
C THR A 75 -7.91 6.35 -11.01
N GLY A 76 -6.82 7.03 -11.39
CA GLY A 76 -6.52 8.35 -10.85
C GLY A 76 -5.75 8.42 -9.53
N VAL A 77 -5.05 7.36 -9.12
CA VAL A 77 -4.00 7.50 -8.09
C VAL A 77 -2.71 7.96 -8.73
N GLY A 78 -2.19 9.08 -8.22
CA GLY A 78 -1.01 9.75 -8.75
C GLY A 78 -1.13 10.17 -10.22
N TRP A 79 -2.34 10.18 -10.79
CA TRP A 79 -2.61 10.64 -12.15
C TRP A 79 -3.58 11.85 -12.16
N PRO A 80 -3.15 13.02 -12.67
CA PRO A 80 -1.79 13.36 -13.11
C PRO A 80 -0.77 13.22 -11.96
N SER A 81 0.54 13.20 -12.30
CA SER A 81 1.68 13.10 -11.38
C SER A 81 1.71 14.14 -10.24
N SER A 82 0.75 15.06 -10.23
CA SER A 82 0.49 16.04 -9.19
C SER A 82 -0.57 15.63 -8.16
N ARG A 83 -1.25 14.49 -8.33
CA ARG A 83 -2.25 14.03 -7.35
C ARG A 83 -1.60 13.38 -6.16
N SER A 84 -2.00 13.81 -4.99
CA SER A 84 -1.61 13.20 -3.74
C SER A 84 -2.23 11.80 -3.59
N LEU A 85 -1.53 10.93 -2.87
CA LEU A 85 -1.98 9.58 -2.60
C LEU A 85 -1.43 9.07 -1.27
N THR A 86 -2.11 8.09 -0.70
CA THR A 86 -1.61 7.31 0.44
C THR A 86 -1.97 5.85 0.25
N PHE A 87 -1.04 4.96 0.58
CA PHE A 87 -1.32 3.56 0.86
C PHE A 87 -0.85 3.23 2.28
N ALA A 88 -1.59 2.40 3.00
CA ALA A 88 -1.24 1.94 4.35
C ALA A 88 -1.73 0.51 4.55
N MET A 89 -0.96 -0.31 5.26
CA MET A 89 -1.32 -1.69 5.57
C MET A 89 -0.51 -2.23 6.75
N TRP A 90 -1.02 -3.28 7.37
CA TRP A 90 -0.24 -4.15 8.25
C TRP A 90 0.34 -5.31 7.45
N VAL A 91 1.62 -5.63 7.68
CA VAL A 91 2.27 -6.81 7.09
C VAL A 91 3.00 -7.62 8.15
N SER A 92 3.00 -8.94 8.01
CA SER A 92 3.79 -9.87 8.81
C SER A 92 4.57 -10.80 7.87
N PRO A 93 5.77 -10.40 7.42
CA PRO A 93 6.57 -11.17 6.48
C PRO A 93 7.05 -12.48 7.12
N SER A 94 6.86 -13.63 6.47
CA SER A 94 7.48 -14.90 6.90
C SER A 94 8.87 -15.12 6.29
N SER A 95 9.32 -14.21 5.43
CA SER A 95 10.63 -14.18 4.79
C SER A 95 11.08 -12.72 4.63
N ILE A 96 12.39 -12.49 4.70
CA ILE A 96 13.02 -11.18 4.53
C ILE A 96 13.87 -11.06 3.26
N ASN A 97 13.86 -12.08 2.39
CA ASN A 97 14.68 -12.13 1.17
C ASN A 97 14.08 -11.29 0.02
N GLY A 98 13.39 -10.20 0.35
CA GLY A 98 12.56 -9.42 -0.56
C GLY A 98 11.07 -9.76 -0.48
N GLY A 99 10.28 -9.03 -1.27
CA GLY A 99 8.84 -9.17 -1.32
C GLY A 99 8.17 -7.86 -1.68
N ASN A 100 7.22 -7.89 -2.61
CA ASN A 100 6.48 -6.70 -2.99
C ASN A 100 5.21 -6.51 -2.17
N PHE A 101 5.05 -5.32 -1.59
CA PHE A 101 3.83 -4.89 -0.90
C PHE A 101 2.95 -3.99 -1.77
N ILE A 102 3.49 -3.27 -2.74
CA ILE A 102 2.68 -2.50 -3.69
C ILE A 102 3.40 -2.50 -5.03
N TYR A 103 2.76 -3.02 -6.06
CA TYR A 103 3.25 -3.04 -7.43
C TYR A 103 2.18 -2.48 -8.35
N SER A 104 2.56 -1.52 -9.18
CA SER A 104 1.74 -1.14 -10.33
C SER A 104 2.01 -2.14 -11.45
N THR A 105 0.95 -2.64 -12.09
CA THR A 105 1.05 -3.56 -13.25
C THR A 105 1.77 -2.95 -14.47
N GLN A 106 2.19 -1.70 -14.39
CA GLN A 106 3.06 -1.06 -15.39
C GLN A 106 4.54 -1.40 -15.26
N GLY A 107 4.94 -2.24 -14.30
CA GLY A 107 6.31 -2.75 -14.21
C GLY A 107 7.10 -2.27 -12.99
N TYR A 108 6.45 -1.62 -12.01
CA TYR A 108 7.18 -0.88 -10.98
C TYR A 108 6.69 -1.17 -9.57
N PRO A 109 7.55 -1.77 -8.71
CA PRO A 109 7.26 -1.94 -7.31
C PRO A 109 7.45 -0.60 -6.60
N MET A 110 6.45 -0.17 -5.82
CA MET A 110 6.44 1.09 -5.09
C MET A 110 6.85 0.92 -3.63
N LEU A 111 6.48 -0.21 -3.02
CA LEU A 111 6.71 -0.51 -1.62
C LEU A 111 6.98 -2.00 -1.45
N GLY A 112 7.93 -2.37 -0.59
CA GLY A 112 8.31 -3.76 -0.36
C GLY A 112 9.51 -3.90 0.57
N LEU A 113 10.11 -5.09 0.56
CA LEU A 113 11.35 -5.38 1.29
C LEU A 113 12.54 -5.44 0.33
N THR A 114 13.70 -5.00 0.79
CA THR A 114 14.99 -5.33 0.17
C THR A 114 15.36 -6.80 0.39
N TYR A 115 16.44 -7.27 -0.23
CA TYR A 115 17.01 -8.60 0.01
C TYR A 115 17.40 -8.88 1.47
N SER A 116 17.58 -7.84 2.28
CA SER A 116 17.96 -7.93 3.68
C SER A 116 16.80 -7.69 4.65
N GLY A 117 15.57 -7.55 4.16
CA GLY A 117 14.39 -7.31 5.00
C GLY A 117 14.20 -5.87 5.44
N GLN A 118 14.86 -4.91 4.79
CA GLN A 118 14.59 -3.50 5.06
C GLN A 118 13.35 -3.05 4.29
N VAL A 119 12.44 -2.33 4.96
CA VAL A 119 11.31 -1.70 4.26
C VAL A 119 11.88 -0.65 3.30
N SER A 120 11.51 -0.76 2.04
CA SER A 120 11.95 0.12 0.97
C SER A 120 10.74 0.62 0.22
N ALA A 121 10.74 1.91 -0.05
CA ALA A 121 9.83 2.53 -0.98
C ALA A 121 10.61 3.18 -2.11
N GLN A 122 10.10 3.08 -3.33
CA GLN A 122 10.75 3.63 -4.50
C GLN A 122 9.71 4.18 -5.47
N PHE A 123 10.12 5.11 -6.31
CA PHE A 123 9.23 5.79 -7.24
C PHE A 123 9.93 6.04 -8.56
N LEU A 124 9.10 6.26 -9.57
CA LEU A 124 9.56 6.64 -10.88
C LEU A 124 9.62 8.16 -11.00
N GLN A 125 10.73 8.62 -11.55
CA GLN A 125 10.92 10.01 -11.92
C GLN A 125 11.26 10.12 -13.41
N GLY A 126 10.93 11.27 -14.01
CA GLY A 126 11.37 11.66 -15.35
C GLY A 126 10.54 11.07 -16.50
N SER A 127 10.92 11.47 -17.71
CA SER A 127 10.45 10.91 -18.97
C SER A 127 11.67 10.74 -19.89
N PRO A 128 12.11 9.49 -20.18
CA PRO A 128 11.54 8.21 -19.73
C PRO A 128 11.66 8.00 -18.21
N ALA A 129 10.73 7.20 -17.67
CA ALA A 129 10.65 6.89 -16.25
C ALA A 129 11.84 6.03 -15.79
N TYR A 130 12.51 6.42 -14.71
CA TYR A 130 13.54 5.62 -14.06
C TYR A 130 13.34 5.62 -12.54
N VAL A 131 13.82 4.56 -11.88
CA VAL A 131 13.77 4.47 -10.41
C VAL A 131 14.77 5.45 -9.83
N TRP A 132 14.27 6.48 -9.16
CA TRP A 132 15.10 7.39 -8.40
C TRP A 132 15.29 6.86 -6.97
N GLN A 133 16.37 7.30 -6.31
CA GLN A 133 16.85 6.77 -5.02
C GLN A 133 15.72 6.35 -4.07
N PRO A 134 15.76 5.13 -3.51
CA PRO A 134 14.71 4.62 -2.65
C PRO A 134 14.75 5.33 -1.29
N VAL A 135 13.61 5.30 -0.61
CA VAL A 135 13.51 5.64 0.80
C VAL A 135 13.57 4.36 1.60
N TYR A 136 14.51 4.29 2.53
CA TYR A 136 14.69 3.14 3.40
C TYR A 136 14.12 3.42 4.79
N GLY A 137 13.32 2.49 5.28
CA GLY A 137 12.82 2.45 6.64
C GLY A 137 13.64 1.50 7.51
N THR A 138 12.98 0.86 8.47
CA THR A 138 13.61 -0.11 9.37
C THR A 138 13.73 -1.49 8.74
N PHE A 139 14.57 -2.33 9.34
CA PHE A 139 14.52 -3.76 9.14
C PHE A 139 13.30 -4.36 9.83
N VAL A 140 12.67 -5.35 9.19
CA VAL A 140 11.54 -6.09 9.74
C VAL A 140 12.02 -7.40 10.36
N VAL A 141 11.30 -7.87 11.37
CA VAL A 141 11.50 -9.20 11.96
C VAL A 141 10.45 -10.14 11.36
N VAL A 142 10.86 -11.34 10.99
CA VAL A 142 9.93 -12.34 10.43
C VAL A 142 8.81 -12.66 11.42
N ASN A 143 7.62 -12.92 10.90
CA ASN A 143 6.40 -13.26 11.64
C ASN A 143 6.01 -12.22 12.71
N THR A 144 6.43 -10.96 12.52
CA THR A 144 6.07 -9.84 13.39
C THR A 144 5.29 -8.82 12.57
N TRP A 145 4.13 -8.41 13.08
CA TRP A 145 3.34 -7.36 12.46
C TRP A 145 4.06 -6.02 12.49
N VAL A 146 4.13 -5.38 11.33
CA VAL A 146 4.66 -4.03 11.14
C VAL A 146 3.68 -3.26 10.27
N HIS A 147 3.32 -2.04 10.70
CA HIS A 147 2.52 -1.15 9.89
C HIS A 147 3.44 -0.42 8.90
N VAL A 148 3.12 -0.48 7.62
CA VAL A 148 3.85 0.21 6.56
C VAL A 148 2.90 1.10 5.78
N ALA A 149 3.33 2.32 5.50
CA ALA A 149 2.56 3.24 4.68
C ALA A 149 3.48 4.07 3.79
N CYS A 150 2.94 4.54 2.67
CA CYS A 150 3.58 5.54 1.86
C CYS A 150 2.60 6.64 1.49
N THR A 151 3.06 7.89 1.59
CA THR A 151 2.30 9.06 1.18
C THR A 151 3.04 9.81 0.09
N TYR A 152 2.29 10.56 -0.71
CA TYR A 152 2.84 11.50 -1.67
C TYR A 152 1.95 12.73 -1.79
N SER A 153 2.58 13.90 -1.91
CA SER A 153 1.98 15.11 -2.47
C SER A 153 3.05 15.93 -3.20
N VAL A 154 2.61 16.87 -4.04
CA VAL A 154 3.55 17.81 -4.68
C VAL A 154 4.28 18.69 -3.65
N ALA A 155 3.63 18.99 -2.53
CA ALA A 155 4.18 19.88 -1.50
C ALA A 155 5.25 19.19 -0.65
N ASN A 156 5.00 17.94 -0.25
CA ASN A 156 5.87 17.22 0.70
C ASN A 156 6.73 16.14 0.04
N GLY A 157 6.49 15.86 -1.24
CA GLY A 157 7.12 14.74 -1.93
C GLY A 157 6.63 13.40 -1.38
N PHE A 158 7.45 12.37 -1.55
CA PHE A 158 7.15 11.02 -1.08
C PHE A 158 7.66 10.81 0.34
N ILE A 159 6.86 10.17 1.20
CA ILE A 159 7.24 9.83 2.57
C ILE A 159 6.90 8.36 2.82
N LEU A 160 7.88 7.59 3.30
CA LEU A 160 7.68 6.23 3.82
C LEU A 160 7.39 6.31 5.32
N TYR A 161 6.47 5.51 5.81
CA TYR A 161 6.23 5.34 7.24
C TYR A 161 6.37 3.88 7.64
N VAL A 162 7.04 3.64 8.76
CA VAL A 162 7.12 2.30 9.39
C VAL A 162 6.74 2.45 10.86
N ASN A 163 5.69 1.76 11.29
CA ASN A 163 5.08 1.90 12.63
C ASN A 163 4.83 3.37 13.02
N GLY A 164 4.31 4.15 12.06
CA GLY A 164 4.02 5.58 12.25
C GLY A 164 5.23 6.52 12.20
N VAL A 165 6.46 6.00 12.13
CA VAL A 165 7.68 6.82 12.03
C VAL A 165 7.97 7.16 10.57
N ALA A 166 8.15 8.45 10.27
CA ALA A 166 8.39 8.97 8.93
C ALA A 166 9.86 8.84 8.49
N TYR A 167 10.05 8.49 7.22
CA TYR A 167 11.32 8.41 6.50
C TYR A 167 11.16 9.17 5.19
N VAL A 168 12.10 10.07 4.91
CA VAL A 168 12.07 10.94 3.73
C VAL A 168 13.29 10.68 2.83
N PRO A 169 13.17 10.91 1.52
CA PRO A 169 14.29 10.88 0.58
C PRO A 169 15.43 11.84 0.99
N VAL A 170 16.69 11.41 0.78
CA VAL A 170 17.89 12.21 1.07
C VAL A 170 18.01 13.44 0.16
N THR A 171 17.61 13.29 -1.10
CA THR A 171 17.42 14.37 -2.05
C THR A 171 15.93 14.52 -2.29
N GLY A 172 15.39 15.73 -2.46
CA GLY A 172 13.94 15.94 -2.56
C GLY A 172 13.29 15.22 -3.74
N ALA A 173 12.38 14.29 -3.47
CA ALA A 173 11.58 13.61 -4.49
C ALA A 173 10.37 14.47 -4.86
N THR A 174 10.36 15.06 -6.06
CA THR A 174 9.33 16.04 -6.42
C THR A 174 8.29 15.56 -7.43
N ALA A 175 8.45 14.37 -8.02
CA ALA A 175 7.50 13.88 -9.02
C ALA A 175 7.44 12.35 -9.07
N TYR A 176 6.23 11.82 -8.94
CA TYR A 176 5.89 10.43 -9.25
C TYR A 176 5.36 10.34 -10.69
N TYR A 177 5.97 9.52 -11.56
CA TYR A 177 5.48 9.32 -12.93
C TYR A 177 4.47 8.16 -13.04
N PHE A 178 3.23 8.46 -13.44
CA PHE A 178 2.24 7.48 -13.89
C PHE A 178 1.88 7.70 -15.37
N THR A 179 1.54 6.63 -16.09
CA THR A 179 1.00 6.77 -17.46
C THR A 179 -0.53 6.83 -17.46
N TYR A 180 -1.11 7.34 -18.56
CA TYR A 180 -2.53 7.64 -18.78
C TYR A 180 -3.50 6.43 -18.82
N GLN A 181 -3.07 5.23 -18.41
CA GLN A 181 -3.85 4.01 -18.55
C GLN A 181 -4.48 3.58 -17.22
N VAL A 182 -5.60 2.86 -17.29
CA VAL A 182 -6.17 2.16 -16.13
C VAL A 182 -5.16 1.12 -15.64
N GLN A 183 -4.89 1.09 -14.34
CA GLN A 183 -3.88 0.21 -13.77
C GLN A 183 -4.50 -0.72 -12.73
N ALA A 184 -3.79 -1.81 -12.47
CA ALA A 184 -4.03 -2.60 -11.28
C ALA A 184 -2.94 -2.31 -10.26
N ILE A 185 -3.34 -2.28 -8.99
CA ILE A 185 -2.42 -2.39 -7.86
C ILE A 185 -2.38 -3.86 -7.48
N GLN A 186 -1.18 -4.41 -7.42
CA GLN A 186 -0.94 -5.79 -7.05
C GLN A 186 -0.06 -5.85 -5.80
N MET A 187 -0.28 -6.87 -5.00
CA MET A 187 0.55 -7.28 -3.88
C MET A 187 1.03 -8.70 -4.08
N GLY A 188 2.17 -9.07 -3.50
CA GLY A 188 2.66 -10.45 -3.60
C GLY A 188 3.78 -10.57 -4.60
N THR A 189 3.44 -10.74 -5.87
CA THR A 189 4.43 -10.83 -6.97
C THR A 189 4.64 -9.48 -7.67
N SER A 190 5.84 -9.31 -8.22
CA SER A 190 6.17 -8.24 -9.15
C SER A 190 7.14 -8.78 -10.21
N ASN A 191 7.18 -8.14 -11.37
CA ASN A 191 8.22 -8.32 -12.39
C ASN A 191 9.13 -7.08 -12.45
N GLY A 192 9.36 -6.47 -11.29
CA GLY A 192 9.90 -5.13 -11.18
C GLY A 192 11.43 -5.07 -11.14
N ASN A 193 11.97 -3.96 -11.64
CA ASN A 193 13.38 -3.60 -11.47
C ASN A 193 13.53 -2.50 -10.40
N GLY A 194 14.72 -2.39 -9.79
CA GLY A 194 15.06 -1.36 -8.81
C GLY A 194 15.65 -1.94 -7.52
N TYR A 195 15.33 -1.30 -6.40
CA TYR A 195 15.85 -1.63 -5.06
C TYR A 195 14.94 -2.58 -4.28
N ILE A 196 13.69 -2.74 -4.72
CA ILE A 196 12.81 -3.82 -4.29
C ILE A 196 12.97 -4.95 -5.31
N PRO A 197 13.48 -6.12 -4.90
CA PRO A 197 13.77 -7.19 -5.81
C PRO A 197 12.49 -7.89 -6.27
N SER A 198 12.56 -8.50 -7.45
CA SER A 198 11.47 -9.26 -8.09
C SER A 198 11.21 -10.60 -7.39
N TYR A 199 10.92 -10.56 -6.09
CA TYR A 199 10.60 -11.71 -5.26
C TYR A 199 9.16 -11.64 -4.78
N GLY A 200 8.50 -12.79 -4.78
CA GLY A 200 7.16 -12.91 -4.22
C GLY A 200 7.17 -12.72 -2.71
N PHE A 201 6.31 -11.82 -2.21
CA PHE A 201 6.08 -11.65 -0.79
C PHE A 201 5.50 -12.95 -0.21
N GLN A 202 6.11 -13.37 0.89
CA GLN A 202 5.62 -14.46 1.71
C GLN A 202 5.38 -13.89 3.10
N GLY A 203 4.12 -13.91 3.52
CA GLY A 203 3.70 -13.42 4.82
C GLY A 203 2.19 -13.26 4.87
N SER A 204 1.74 -12.50 5.86
CA SER A 204 0.36 -12.06 5.97
C SER A 204 0.25 -10.56 5.70
N VAL A 205 -0.86 -10.13 5.13
CA VAL A 205 -1.24 -8.71 5.00
C VAL A 205 -2.61 -8.54 5.62
N ASP A 206 -2.77 -7.43 6.33
CA ASP A 206 -4.01 -7.06 6.97
C ASP A 206 -4.32 -5.57 6.75
N GLU A 207 -5.59 -5.19 6.88
CA GLU A 207 -6.01 -3.78 6.99
C GLU A 207 -5.44 -2.89 5.88
N PHE A 208 -5.76 -3.17 4.60
CA PHE A 208 -5.18 -2.47 3.46
C PHE A 208 -6.02 -1.28 3.00
N TYR A 209 -5.43 -0.09 3.06
CA TYR A 209 -6.06 1.18 2.72
C TYR A 209 -5.41 1.88 1.53
N ALA A 210 -6.22 2.62 0.77
CA ALA A 210 -5.74 3.63 -0.17
C ALA A 210 -6.57 4.92 -0.08
N TYR A 211 -5.91 6.07 -0.24
CA TYR A 211 -6.53 7.40 -0.24
C TYR A 211 -6.04 8.25 -1.42
N ARG A 212 -6.91 9.11 -1.97
CA ARG A 212 -6.60 10.15 -2.99
C ARG A 212 -6.08 11.45 -2.38
N ARG A 213 -5.45 11.36 -1.22
CA ARG A 213 -4.79 12.48 -0.55
C ARG A 213 -3.58 11.99 0.21
N GLU A 214 -2.73 12.93 0.60
CA GLU A 214 -1.71 12.69 1.59
C GLU A 214 -2.38 12.66 2.98
N LEU A 215 -2.25 11.54 3.68
CA LEU A 215 -2.53 11.48 5.11
C LEU A 215 -1.40 12.16 5.88
N SER A 216 -1.76 12.89 6.92
CA SER A 216 -0.80 13.46 7.86
C SER A 216 -0.11 12.38 8.71
N GLY A 217 1.04 12.69 9.29
CA GLY A 217 1.74 11.77 10.20
C GLY A 217 0.86 11.31 11.37
N THR A 218 -0.02 12.17 11.89
CA THR A 218 -0.98 11.81 12.94
C THR A 218 -2.03 10.80 12.46
N GLU A 219 -2.53 10.95 11.23
CA GLU A 219 -3.48 10.00 10.65
C GLU A 219 -2.81 8.66 10.36
N ILE A 220 -1.56 8.67 9.88
CA ILE A 220 -0.77 7.44 9.71
C ILE A 220 -0.51 6.76 11.06
N LEU A 221 -0.18 7.52 12.11
CA LEU A 221 0.01 6.98 13.45
C LEU A 221 -1.26 6.34 14.00
N ALA A 222 -2.43 6.93 13.72
CA ALA A 222 -3.71 6.34 14.10
C ALA A 222 -3.91 4.96 13.44
N LEU A 223 -3.64 4.82 12.13
CA LEU A 223 -3.68 3.54 11.42
C LEU A 223 -2.63 2.53 11.92
N ALA A 224 -1.48 3.02 12.40
CA ALA A 224 -0.43 2.19 12.99
C ALA A 224 -0.68 1.78 14.45
N SER A 225 -1.77 2.26 15.06
CA SER A 225 -2.11 2.02 16.47
C SER A 225 -3.36 1.16 16.68
N VAL A 226 -3.98 0.75 15.58
CA VAL A 226 -5.15 -0.15 15.58
C VAL A 226 -4.74 -1.54 16.04
#